data_AF-A0AAJ0DU03-F1
#
_entry.id   AF-A0AAJ0DU03-F1
#
_cell.length_a   1.000
_cell.length_b   1.000
_cell.length_c   1.000
_cell.angle_alpha   90.00
_cell.angle_beta   90.00
_cell.angle_gamma   90.00
#
_symmetry.space_group_name_H-M   'P 1'
#
loop_
_entity.id
_entity.type
_entity.pdbx_description
1 polymer ?
#
loop_
_entity_poly.entity_id
_entity_poly.type
_entity_poly.pdbx_seq_one_letter_code
_entity_poly.pdbx_strand_id
1 'polypeptide(L)'
;MSSRCSCARLTRLPTTIVPRQATLNLTRPFSSTTAQLKVPPQHPDWIKVPTPPQSQASEEKPPIVKGTLPTPRDVFPAKENDRKVQPSYLLETAPAPTSASSTKPAPPGSRLEHRRRMAESRRENLGIALQGLYQRKQEGVETVTAERQRRLRDHQRAAVAPERADDRLTRGSVLSSLVESASVAPNKDRYDQANASKARTARLAAKKSEARQDALMELYINASKFIVTEEELGKHLDQLFSEDFWKRQGKSMAHDADNAWDVWGQPPTVQSMLDDMLRTQQRAIDFQTSDQDRTVKRQKSIAEELTGGKME
;
A
#
# COMPACT_ATOMS: atom_id res chain seq x y z
N MET A 1 21.35 1.10 3.79
CA MET A 1 21.97 2.21 4.56
C MET A 1 22.44 1.68 5.90
N SER A 2 23.71 1.29 6.01
CA SER A 2 24.24 0.56 7.18
C SER A 2 24.94 1.51 8.14
N SER A 3 24.22 1.96 9.18
CA SER A 3 24.81 2.72 10.28
C SER A 3 25.57 1.74 11.20
N ARG A 4 26.89 1.71 11.10
CA ARG A 4 27.77 0.91 11.97
C ARG A 4 28.25 1.77 13.13
N CYS A 5 27.46 1.87 14.18
CA CYS A 5 27.91 2.40 15.47
C CYS A 5 28.78 1.35 16.16
N SER A 6 30.10 1.44 15.99
CA SER A 6 31.07 0.65 16.75
C SER A 6 31.38 1.35 18.06
N CYS A 7 30.63 1.05 19.12
CA CYS A 7 30.93 1.51 20.47
C CYS A 7 32.03 0.64 21.09
N ALA A 8 33.28 0.87 20.71
CA ALA A 8 34.40 0.37 21.50
C ALA A 8 34.43 1.15 22.83
N ARG A 9 34.07 0.49 23.94
CA ARG A 9 34.23 1.02 25.29
C ARG A 9 35.72 1.07 25.61
N LEU A 10 36.39 2.13 25.18
CA LEU A 10 37.63 2.56 25.83
C LEU A 10 37.25 2.92 27.27
N THR A 11 37.80 2.21 28.24
CA THR A 11 37.70 2.53 29.66
C THR A 11 38.23 3.96 29.85
N ARG A 12 37.33 4.94 29.88
CA ARG A 12 37.66 6.32 30.21
C ARG A 12 38.10 6.36 31.66
N LEU A 13 39.37 6.66 31.89
CA LEU A 13 39.82 7.10 33.21
C LEU A 13 39.03 8.36 33.58
N PRO A 14 38.48 8.48 34.81
CA PRO A 14 37.71 9.65 35.19
C PRO A 14 38.63 10.88 35.26
N THR A 15 38.51 11.79 34.30
CA THR A 15 39.12 13.12 34.34
C THR A 15 38.16 14.09 35.04
N THR A 16 37.85 13.83 36.31
CA THR A 16 37.22 14.84 37.18
C THR A 16 38.35 15.63 37.84
N ILE A 17 38.75 16.74 37.21
CA ILE A 17 39.61 17.74 37.84
C ILE A 17 38.69 18.60 38.72
N VAL A 18 38.43 18.13 39.94
CA VAL A 18 37.86 18.97 41.00
C VAL A 18 39.03 19.75 41.61
N PRO A 19 38.97 21.09 41.72
CA PRO A 19 39.97 21.84 42.46
C PRO A 19 39.78 21.56 43.96
N ARG A 20 40.45 20.54 44.49
CA ARG A 20 40.57 20.36 45.94
C ARG A 20 41.66 21.30 46.46
N GLN A 21 41.29 22.20 47.37
CA GLN A 21 42.25 22.90 48.21
C GLN A 21 42.97 21.87 49.08
N ALA A 22 44.18 21.50 48.68
CA ALA A 22 45.04 20.63 49.47
C ALA A 22 45.78 21.49 50.50
N THR A 23 45.35 21.46 51.76
CA THR A 23 46.21 21.81 52.89
C THR A 23 47.23 20.69 53.05
N LEU A 24 48.29 20.73 52.23
CA LEU A 24 49.42 19.83 52.36
C LEU A 24 50.22 20.25 53.60
N ASN A 25 50.02 19.57 54.72
CA ASN A 25 50.97 19.58 55.82
C ASN A 25 52.27 18.90 55.34
N LEU A 26 53.22 19.70 54.84
CA LEU A 26 54.58 19.27 54.54
C LEU A 26 55.38 19.11 55.85
N THR A 27 55.15 18.03 56.58
CA THR A 27 56.16 17.49 57.49
C THR A 27 56.68 16.19 56.86
N ARG A 28 57.94 16.21 56.43
CA ARG A 28 58.60 15.11 55.71
C ARG A 28 59.39 14.27 56.70
N PRO A 29 58.91 13.09 57.17
CA PRO A 29 59.78 12.15 57.86
C PRO A 29 60.66 11.41 56.84
N PHE A 30 61.97 11.44 57.05
CA PHE A 30 62.94 10.64 56.32
C PHE A 30 62.81 9.17 56.76
N SER A 31 61.92 8.40 56.13
CA SER A 31 61.85 6.94 56.31
C SER A 31 61.78 6.25 54.94
N SER A 32 62.64 5.25 54.73
CA SER A 32 62.87 4.56 53.45
C SER A 32 61.85 3.47 53.12
N THR A 33 60.72 3.42 53.83
CA THR A 33 59.62 2.50 53.54
C THR A 33 58.48 3.28 52.87
N THR A 34 58.17 2.94 51.61
CA THR A 34 56.98 3.46 50.93
C THR A 34 55.74 2.90 51.64
N ALA A 35 55.22 3.61 52.62
CA ALA A 35 53.93 3.26 53.22
C ALA A 35 52.87 3.32 52.12
N GLN A 36 52.28 2.17 51.76
CA GLN A 36 51.06 2.15 50.97
C GLN A 36 49.99 2.89 51.77
N LEU A 37 49.78 4.16 51.44
CA LEU A 37 48.79 5.00 52.10
C LEU A 37 47.42 4.40 51.82
N LYS A 38 46.86 3.72 52.83
CA LYS A 38 45.43 3.39 52.85
C LYS A 38 44.66 4.68 52.64
N VAL A 39 43.59 4.63 51.85
CA VAL A 39 42.65 5.74 51.66
C VAL A 39 42.40 6.37 53.02
N PRO A 40 42.61 7.68 53.27
CA PRO A 40 42.45 8.23 54.60
C PRO A 40 40.97 8.34 54.99
N PRO A 41 40.61 8.40 56.29
CA PRO A 41 39.22 8.50 56.73
C PRO A 41 38.49 9.76 56.25
N GLN A 42 39.23 10.81 55.84
CA GLN A 42 38.66 12.02 55.24
C GLN A 42 38.25 11.84 53.77
N HIS A 43 38.69 10.76 53.11
CA HIS A 43 38.37 10.50 51.71
C HIS A 43 36.96 9.87 51.61
N PRO A 44 36.10 10.30 50.66
CA PRO A 44 34.73 9.79 50.53
C PRO A 44 34.67 8.27 50.31
N ASP A 45 35.69 7.71 49.65
CA ASP A 45 35.77 6.26 49.42
C ASP A 45 36.36 5.46 50.60
N TRP A 46 36.54 6.07 51.79
CA TRP A 46 36.97 5.35 53.00
C TRP A 46 36.01 4.22 53.36
N ILE A 47 34.70 4.48 53.23
CA ILE A 47 33.63 3.48 53.33
C ILE A 47 32.85 3.50 52.02
N LYS A 48 32.92 2.41 51.25
CA LYS A 48 32.18 2.28 49.99
C LYS A 48 30.73 1.91 50.28
N VAL A 49 29.84 2.89 50.30
CA VAL A 49 28.40 2.67 50.37
C VAL A 49 27.86 2.57 48.94
N PRO A 50 27.41 1.40 48.47
CA PRO A 50 26.86 1.27 47.12
C PRO A 50 25.55 2.04 47.03
N THR A 51 25.33 2.72 45.91
CA THR A 51 24.06 3.39 45.62
C THR A 51 23.06 2.39 45.03
N PRO A 52 21.76 2.49 45.40
CA PRO A 52 20.74 1.66 44.78
C PRO A 52 20.58 2.02 43.28
N PRO A 53 20.15 1.06 42.44
CA PRO A 53 19.88 1.32 41.03
C PRO A 53 18.78 2.39 40.89
N GLN A 54 18.91 3.27 39.88
CA GLN A 54 17.94 4.36 39.60
C GLN A 54 17.74 5.34 40.78
N SER A 55 18.83 5.70 41.47
CA SER A 55 18.81 6.75 42.50
C SER A 55 18.84 8.16 41.89
N GLN A 56 18.34 9.17 42.60
CA GLN A 56 18.35 10.57 42.14
C GLN A 56 19.75 11.07 41.76
N ALA A 57 20.80 10.64 42.47
CA ALA A 57 22.18 10.96 42.12
C ALA A 57 22.61 10.39 40.74
N SER A 58 21.97 9.32 40.27
CA SER A 58 22.21 8.73 38.95
C SER A 58 21.41 9.38 37.81
N GLU A 59 20.45 10.25 38.13
CA GLU A 59 19.66 10.98 37.14
C GLU A 59 20.36 12.27 36.65
N GLU A 60 21.49 12.62 37.26
CA GLU A 60 22.30 13.76 36.83
C GLU A 60 22.80 13.52 35.39
N LYS A 61 22.40 14.43 34.48
CA LYS A 61 22.73 14.32 33.06
C LYS A 61 24.16 14.81 32.83
N PRO A 62 25.09 13.96 32.34
CA PRO A 62 26.43 14.42 32.02
C PRO A 62 26.37 15.47 30.89
N PRO A 63 27.24 16.49 30.92
CA PRO A 63 27.29 17.50 29.88
C PRO A 63 27.64 16.88 28.53
N ILE A 64 27.11 17.47 27.46
CA ILE A 64 27.35 17.00 26.08
C ILE A 64 28.82 17.28 25.72
N VAL A 65 29.60 16.21 25.55
CA VAL A 65 31.00 16.29 25.08
C VAL A 65 31.01 16.68 23.60
N LYS A 66 31.70 17.77 23.25
CA LYS A 66 31.85 18.26 21.87
C LYS A 66 33.02 17.58 21.16
N GLY A 67 32.96 17.52 19.82
CA GLY A 67 34.01 16.94 18.97
C GLY A 67 33.83 15.43 18.71
N THR A 68 34.65 14.88 17.81
CA THR A 68 34.68 13.45 17.49
C THR A 68 36.12 12.96 17.40
N LEU A 69 36.35 11.71 17.83
CA LEU A 69 37.63 11.04 17.65
C LEU A 69 37.62 10.27 16.32
N PRO A 70 38.76 10.15 15.61
CA PRO A 70 38.85 9.35 14.40
C PRO A 70 38.55 7.89 14.71
N THR A 71 37.73 7.26 13.88
CA THR A 71 37.36 5.85 14.04
C THR A 71 38.55 4.96 13.62
N PRO A 72 39.03 4.05 14.48
CA PRO A 72 40.11 3.14 14.12
C PRO A 72 39.75 2.26 12.92
N ARG A 73 40.72 1.99 12.04
CA ARG A 73 40.54 1.11 10.89
C ARG A 73 40.37 -0.35 11.34
N ASP A 74 39.52 -1.10 10.62
CA ASP A 74 39.41 -2.55 10.79
C ASP A 74 40.64 -3.28 10.22
N VAL A 75 41.32 -4.03 11.06
CA VAL A 75 42.52 -4.83 10.70
C VAL A 75 42.14 -6.22 10.20
N PHE A 76 40.97 -6.73 10.61
CA PHE A 76 40.49 -8.08 10.32
C PHE A 76 39.13 -8.01 9.61
N PRO A 77 39.09 -7.65 8.32
CA PRO A 77 37.83 -7.61 7.59
C PRO A 77 37.22 -9.02 7.50
N ALA A 78 35.89 -9.08 7.39
CA ALA A 78 35.14 -10.35 7.36
C ALA A 78 35.55 -11.31 6.21
N LYS A 79 36.16 -10.81 5.14
CA LYS A 79 36.66 -11.66 4.04
C LYS A 79 37.95 -12.42 4.41
N GLU A 80 38.76 -11.83 5.28
CA GLU A 80 40.10 -12.35 5.60
C GLU A 80 40.12 -13.19 6.89
N ASN A 81 39.06 -13.10 7.70
CA ASN A 81 38.86 -13.87 8.93
C ASN A 81 40.09 -13.82 9.86
N ASP A 82 40.71 -14.97 10.09
CA ASP A 82 41.79 -15.23 11.03
C ASP A 82 43.16 -15.41 10.35
N ARG A 83 43.25 -15.24 9.03
CA ARG A 83 44.48 -15.46 8.24
C ARG A 83 45.71 -14.81 8.86
N LYS A 84 45.58 -13.57 9.34
CA LYS A 84 46.68 -12.77 9.91
C LYS A 84 47.15 -13.25 11.29
N VAL A 85 46.35 -14.07 11.97
CA VAL A 85 46.65 -14.61 13.31
C VAL A 85 47.34 -15.96 13.20
N GLN A 86 47.19 -16.63 12.06
CA GLN A 86 47.81 -17.92 11.81
C GLN A 86 49.34 -17.82 11.85
N PRO A 87 50.04 -18.82 12.42
CA PRO A 87 51.49 -18.78 12.56
C PRO A 87 52.21 -18.72 11.21
N SER A 88 51.63 -19.32 10.16
CA SER A 88 52.15 -19.25 8.79
C SER A 88 52.28 -17.81 8.29
N TYR A 89 51.28 -16.96 8.57
CA TYR A 89 51.32 -15.56 8.18
C TYR A 89 52.48 -14.82 8.85
N LEU A 90 52.74 -15.05 10.14
CA LEU A 90 53.87 -14.41 10.82
C LEU A 90 55.22 -14.82 10.24
N LEU A 91 55.37 -16.11 9.91
CA LEU A 91 56.58 -16.65 9.28
C LEU A 91 56.81 -16.08 7.87
N GLU A 92 55.74 -15.94 7.08
CA GLU A 92 55.80 -15.36 5.73
C GLU A 92 56.06 -13.85 5.75
N THR A 93 55.39 -13.13 6.65
CA THR A 93 55.42 -11.66 6.66
C THR A 93 56.70 -11.11 7.28
N ALA A 94 57.24 -11.79 8.29
CA ALA A 94 58.43 -11.37 9.00
C ALA A 94 59.36 -12.55 9.32
N PRO A 95 60.00 -13.14 8.29
CA PRO A 95 60.83 -14.32 8.45
C PRO A 95 62.06 -14.07 9.34
N ALA A 96 62.49 -15.12 10.01
CA ALA A 96 63.76 -15.14 10.73
C ALA A 96 64.95 -15.10 9.74
N PRO A 97 66.10 -14.52 10.14
CA PRO A 97 67.29 -14.47 9.29
C PRO A 97 67.78 -15.88 8.90
N THR A 98 67.80 -16.20 7.60
CA THR A 98 68.19 -17.53 7.09
C THR A 98 69.67 -17.65 6.71
N SER A 99 70.35 -16.53 6.42
CA SER A 99 71.74 -16.59 5.92
C SER A 99 72.74 -16.93 7.02
N ALA A 100 73.78 -17.71 6.71
CA ALA A 100 74.82 -18.08 7.68
C ALA A 100 75.55 -16.86 8.29
N SER A 101 75.68 -15.77 7.53
CA SER A 101 76.23 -14.50 8.02
C SER A 101 75.29 -13.79 9.00
N SER A 102 73.97 -13.91 8.80
CA SER A 102 72.98 -13.32 9.69
C SER A 102 72.82 -14.04 11.04
N THR A 103 73.22 -15.31 11.12
CA THR A 103 73.16 -16.10 12.36
C THR A 103 74.33 -15.79 13.30
N LYS A 104 75.49 -15.37 12.77
CA LYS A 104 76.65 -14.98 13.61
C LYS A 104 76.33 -13.72 14.41
N PRO A 105 76.66 -13.63 15.71
CA PRO A 105 76.38 -12.46 16.53
C PRO A 105 76.99 -11.19 15.91
N ALA A 106 76.23 -10.09 15.96
CA ALA A 106 76.68 -8.81 15.43
C ALA A 106 77.74 -8.22 16.39
N PRO A 107 78.73 -7.45 15.89
CA PRO A 107 79.66 -6.75 16.75
C PRO A 107 78.91 -5.79 17.70
N PRO A 108 79.26 -5.74 19.00
CA PRO A 108 78.58 -4.90 19.98
C PRO A 108 78.72 -3.42 19.62
N GLY A 109 77.63 -2.66 19.71
CA GLY A 109 77.56 -1.24 19.33
C GLY A 109 77.47 -0.99 17.82
N SER A 110 77.44 -2.04 16.99
CA SER A 110 77.36 -1.87 15.54
C SER A 110 75.96 -1.48 15.07
N ARG A 111 75.88 -0.74 13.96
CA ARG A 111 74.62 -0.47 13.26
C ARG A 111 73.85 -1.74 12.91
N LEU A 112 74.58 -2.84 12.68
CA LEU A 112 74.01 -4.14 12.33
C LEU A 112 73.32 -4.79 13.54
N GLU A 113 73.91 -4.72 14.73
CA GLU A 113 73.29 -5.17 15.98
C GLU A 113 71.98 -4.41 16.25
N HIS A 114 72.01 -3.07 16.17
CA HIS A 114 70.81 -2.26 16.36
C HIS A 114 69.69 -2.63 15.37
N ARG A 115 70.03 -2.84 14.09
CA ARG A 115 69.06 -3.29 13.08
C ARG A 115 68.45 -4.65 13.41
N ARG A 116 69.25 -5.60 13.90
CA ARG A 116 68.77 -6.92 14.31
C ARG A 116 67.84 -6.84 15.51
N ARG A 117 68.23 -6.10 16.55
CA ARG A 117 67.39 -5.85 17.73
C ARG A 117 66.05 -5.19 17.35
N MET A 118 66.08 -4.21 16.47
CA MET A 118 64.86 -3.56 15.97
C MET A 118 63.97 -4.51 15.17
N ALA A 119 64.57 -5.41 14.37
CA ALA A 119 63.82 -6.40 13.60
C ALA A 119 63.15 -7.45 14.52
N GLU A 120 63.85 -7.89 15.56
CA GLU A 120 63.32 -8.80 16.57
C GLU A 120 62.16 -8.17 17.35
N SER A 121 62.35 -6.96 17.87
CA SER A 121 61.28 -6.21 18.55
C SER A 121 60.06 -6.01 17.65
N ARG A 122 60.23 -5.74 16.36
CA ARG A 122 59.11 -5.62 15.40
C ARG A 122 58.39 -6.95 15.17
N ARG A 123 59.12 -8.07 15.09
CA ARG A 123 58.53 -9.42 14.96
C ARG A 123 57.69 -9.78 16.18
N GLU A 124 58.25 -9.59 17.36
CA GLU A 124 57.56 -9.83 18.64
C GLU A 124 56.31 -8.97 18.76
N ASN A 125 56.44 -7.67 18.54
CA ASN A 125 55.31 -6.73 18.60
C ASN A 125 54.23 -7.07 17.57
N LEU A 126 54.59 -7.49 16.35
CA LEU A 126 53.62 -7.88 15.32
C LEU A 126 52.83 -9.11 15.75
N GLY A 127 53.52 -10.14 16.26
CA GLY A 127 52.88 -11.37 16.75
C GLY A 127 51.90 -11.08 17.89
N ILE A 128 52.37 -10.38 18.92
CA ILE A 128 51.55 -10.03 20.10
C ILE A 128 50.38 -9.13 19.69
N ALA A 129 50.61 -8.13 18.83
CA ALA A 129 49.57 -7.20 18.42
C ALA A 129 48.47 -7.88 17.60
N LEU A 130 48.81 -8.75 16.65
CA LEU A 130 47.81 -9.43 15.83
C LEU A 130 46.96 -10.39 16.66
N GLN A 131 47.58 -11.16 17.56
CA GLN A 131 46.86 -12.03 18.49
C GLN A 131 45.96 -11.22 19.43
N GLY A 132 46.49 -10.19 20.08
CA GLY A 132 45.74 -9.37 21.03
C GLY A 132 44.60 -8.58 20.41
N LEU A 133 44.79 -8.02 19.20
CA LEU A 133 43.72 -7.31 18.50
C LEU A 133 42.61 -8.25 18.02
N TYR A 134 42.98 -9.48 17.60
CA TYR A 134 42.00 -10.46 17.19
C TYR A 134 41.17 -10.98 18.37
N GLN A 135 41.80 -11.26 19.50
CA GLN A 135 41.09 -11.63 20.73
C GLN A 135 40.09 -10.54 21.14
N ARG A 136 40.50 -9.27 21.17
CA ARG A 136 39.60 -8.14 21.47
C ARG A 136 38.43 -8.06 20.48
N LYS A 137 38.66 -8.38 19.22
CA LYS A 137 37.60 -8.43 18.20
C LYS A 137 36.62 -9.57 18.51
N GLN A 138 37.10 -10.76 18.82
CA GLN A 138 36.25 -11.92 19.15
C GLN A 138 35.39 -11.61 20.37
N GLU A 139 35.98 -11.15 21.47
CA GLU A 139 35.26 -10.74 22.69
C GLU A 139 34.20 -9.66 22.40
N GLY A 140 34.55 -8.66 21.58
CA GLY A 140 33.62 -7.62 21.14
C GLY A 140 32.46 -8.14 20.29
N VAL A 141 32.72 -9.10 19.40
CA VAL A 141 31.67 -9.72 18.57
C VAL A 141 30.78 -10.63 19.42
N GLU A 142 31.35 -11.43 20.30
CA GLU A 142 30.61 -12.35 21.18
C GLU A 142 29.67 -11.60 22.11
N THR A 143 30.15 -10.53 22.77
CA THR A 143 29.33 -9.69 23.65
C THR A 143 28.14 -9.08 22.90
N VAL A 144 28.39 -8.44 21.75
CA VAL A 144 27.33 -7.81 20.93
C VAL A 144 26.35 -8.85 20.38
N THR A 145 26.84 -10.00 19.93
CA THR A 145 25.97 -11.06 19.38
C THR A 145 25.12 -11.70 20.48
N ALA A 146 25.67 -11.95 21.67
CA ALA A 146 24.93 -12.47 22.81
C ALA A 146 23.81 -11.51 23.25
N GLU A 147 24.10 -10.21 23.37
CA GLU A 147 23.10 -9.18 23.67
C GLU A 147 22.01 -9.13 22.61
N ARG A 148 22.39 -9.14 21.33
CA ARG A 148 21.46 -9.12 20.20
C ARG A 148 20.54 -10.35 20.22
N GLN A 149 21.11 -11.54 20.43
CA GLN A 149 20.34 -12.78 20.49
C GLN A 149 19.40 -12.81 21.67
N ARG A 150 19.82 -12.32 22.85
CA ARG A 150 18.93 -12.18 24.01
C ARG A 150 17.76 -11.26 23.69
N ARG A 151 18.03 -10.06 23.16
CA ARG A 151 16.98 -9.10 22.79
C ARG A 151 16.01 -9.67 21.76
N LEU A 152 16.52 -10.37 20.75
CA LEU A 152 15.70 -11.01 19.73
C LEU A 152 14.78 -12.08 20.35
N ARG A 153 15.31 -12.92 21.24
CA ARG A 153 14.51 -13.93 21.97
C ARG A 153 13.43 -13.28 22.82
N ASP A 154 13.76 -12.21 23.55
CA ASP A 154 12.79 -11.49 24.38
C ASP A 154 11.66 -10.88 23.53
N HIS A 155 11.99 -10.28 22.38
CA HIS A 155 10.99 -9.75 21.45
C HIS A 155 10.11 -10.85 20.82
N GLN A 156 10.71 -11.96 20.39
CA GLN A 156 9.95 -13.10 19.86
C GLN A 156 9.00 -13.67 20.92
N ARG A 157 9.49 -13.82 22.15
CA ARG A 157 8.66 -14.28 23.27
C ARG A 157 7.50 -13.33 23.54
N ALA A 158 7.74 -12.02 23.53
CA ALA A 158 6.68 -11.04 23.73
C ALA A 158 5.66 -11.00 22.57
N ALA A 159 6.12 -11.19 21.32
CA ALA A 159 5.25 -11.18 20.15
C ALA A 159 4.31 -12.40 20.07
N VAL A 160 4.76 -13.55 20.57
CA VAL A 160 3.96 -14.80 20.60
C VAL A 160 3.27 -15.00 21.96
N ALA A 161 3.49 -14.10 22.93
CA ALA A 161 2.86 -14.20 24.23
C ALA A 161 1.32 -14.13 24.07
N PRO A 162 0.57 -14.99 24.77
CA PRO A 162 -0.88 -14.91 24.74
C PRO A 162 -1.35 -13.60 25.36
N GLU A 163 -2.53 -13.15 24.94
CA GLU A 163 -3.24 -12.04 25.57
C GLU A 163 -3.45 -12.30 27.07
N ARG A 164 -3.54 -11.22 27.84
CA ARG A 164 -3.76 -11.28 29.28
C ARG A 164 -5.20 -11.75 29.56
N ALA A 165 -5.38 -12.47 30.67
CA ALA A 165 -6.65 -13.12 30.97
C ALA A 165 -7.80 -12.13 31.24
N ASP A 166 -7.50 -11.01 31.88
CA ASP A 166 -8.42 -9.89 32.10
C ASP A 166 -8.86 -9.24 30.79
N ASP A 167 -7.93 -8.96 29.88
CA ASP A 167 -8.25 -8.41 28.55
C ASP A 167 -9.17 -9.37 27.77
N ARG A 168 -8.85 -10.66 27.81
CA ARG A 168 -9.63 -11.70 27.12
C ARG A 168 -11.07 -11.80 27.63
N LEU A 169 -11.30 -11.61 28.94
CA LEU A 169 -12.61 -11.72 29.59
C LEU A 169 -13.44 -10.44 29.55
N THR A 170 -12.78 -9.28 29.45
CA THR A 170 -13.44 -7.96 29.49
C THR A 170 -13.69 -7.37 28.10
N ARG A 171 -12.98 -7.83 27.06
CA ARG A 171 -13.23 -7.40 25.68
C ARG A 171 -14.63 -7.81 25.20
N GLY A 172 -15.23 -6.97 24.35
CA GLY A 172 -16.48 -7.30 23.67
C GLY A 172 -16.35 -8.52 22.76
N SER A 173 -17.46 -9.20 22.51
CA SER A 173 -17.50 -10.37 21.62
C SER A 173 -17.60 -9.95 20.16
N VAL A 174 -16.83 -10.61 19.29
CA VAL A 174 -16.93 -10.53 17.83
C VAL A 174 -17.21 -11.93 17.31
N LEU A 175 -18.19 -12.07 16.42
CA LEU A 175 -18.52 -13.36 15.82
C LEU A 175 -17.33 -13.90 15.01
N SER A 176 -16.98 -15.17 15.21
CA SER A 176 -15.86 -15.82 14.50
C SER A 176 -16.05 -15.75 12.98
N SER A 177 -17.29 -15.87 12.51
CA SER A 177 -17.64 -15.76 11.09
C SER A 177 -17.22 -14.42 10.46
N LEU A 178 -17.16 -13.33 11.24
CA LEU A 178 -16.74 -12.02 10.74
C LEU A 178 -15.20 -11.86 10.74
N VAL A 179 -14.51 -12.53 11.66
CA VAL A 179 -13.04 -12.52 11.75
C VAL A 179 -12.41 -13.43 10.70
N GLU A 180 -13.01 -14.61 10.50
CA GLU A 180 -12.50 -15.65 9.59
C GLU A 180 -12.86 -15.39 8.12
N SER A 181 -13.81 -14.49 7.84
CA SER A 181 -14.29 -14.18 6.48
C SER A 181 -13.32 -13.34 5.63
N ALA A 182 -12.04 -13.26 5.96
CA ALA A 182 -11.07 -12.47 5.21
C ALA A 182 -10.90 -12.95 3.74
N SER A 183 -11.07 -14.26 3.50
CA SER A 183 -11.05 -14.84 2.16
C SER A 183 -12.43 -15.29 1.70
N VAL A 184 -12.92 -14.72 0.59
CA VAL A 184 -14.16 -15.16 -0.05
C VAL A 184 -13.86 -16.28 -1.04
N ALA A 185 -14.33 -17.49 -0.74
CA ALA A 185 -14.23 -18.62 -1.66
C ALA A 185 -15.12 -18.41 -2.90
N PRO A 186 -14.73 -18.90 -4.09
CA PRO A 186 -15.59 -18.85 -5.26
C PRO A 186 -16.87 -19.67 -5.02
N ASN A 187 -18.02 -19.14 -5.46
CA ASN A 187 -19.29 -19.85 -5.40
C ASN A 187 -19.19 -21.16 -6.20
N LYS A 188 -19.63 -22.27 -5.59
CA LYS A 188 -19.61 -23.62 -6.18
C LYS A 188 -20.47 -23.68 -7.45
N ASP A 189 -21.61 -23.00 -7.45
CA ASP A 189 -22.61 -23.08 -8.52
C ASP A 189 -22.42 -21.99 -9.59
N ARG A 190 -21.22 -21.40 -9.66
CA ARG A 190 -20.93 -20.26 -10.55
C ARG A 190 -21.20 -20.58 -12.02
N TYR A 191 -20.84 -21.79 -12.47
CA TYR A 191 -21.00 -22.19 -13.86
C TYR A 191 -22.47 -22.39 -14.23
N ASP A 192 -23.26 -22.98 -13.35
CA ASP A 192 -24.69 -23.17 -13.56
C ASP A 192 -25.44 -21.84 -13.58
N GLN A 193 -25.10 -20.93 -12.66
CA GLN A 193 -25.65 -19.57 -12.64
C GLN A 193 -25.28 -18.79 -13.90
N ALA A 194 -24.04 -18.92 -14.40
CA ALA A 194 -23.61 -18.27 -15.63
C ALA A 194 -24.38 -18.80 -16.85
N ASN A 195 -24.60 -20.11 -16.94
CA ASN A 195 -25.39 -20.73 -18.01
C ASN A 195 -26.85 -20.28 -17.97
N ALA A 196 -27.48 -20.26 -16.80
CA ALA A 196 -28.82 -19.74 -16.62
C ALA A 196 -28.92 -18.25 -16.99
N SER A 197 -27.91 -17.46 -16.64
CA SER A 197 -27.82 -16.04 -17.02
C SER A 197 -27.74 -15.86 -18.54
N LYS A 198 -26.89 -16.65 -19.21
CA LYS A 198 -26.74 -16.63 -20.67
C LYS A 198 -28.07 -16.95 -21.38
N ALA A 199 -28.80 -17.95 -20.91
CA ALA A 199 -30.11 -18.31 -21.45
C ALA A 199 -31.14 -17.17 -21.29
N ARG A 200 -31.18 -16.50 -20.12
CA ARG A 200 -32.05 -15.35 -19.89
C ARG A 200 -31.71 -14.18 -20.82
N THR A 201 -30.43 -13.86 -20.96
CA THR A 201 -29.98 -12.79 -21.85
C THR A 201 -30.33 -13.09 -23.31
N ALA A 202 -30.16 -14.34 -23.76
CA ALA A 202 -30.53 -14.75 -25.10
C ALA A 202 -32.04 -14.59 -25.36
N ARG A 203 -32.90 -14.95 -24.40
CA ARG A 203 -34.35 -14.74 -24.50
C ARG A 203 -34.72 -13.26 -24.60
N LEU A 204 -34.08 -12.39 -23.81
CA LEU A 204 -34.33 -10.95 -23.89
C LEU A 204 -33.85 -10.36 -25.23
N ALA A 205 -32.73 -10.85 -25.76
CA ALA A 205 -32.25 -10.46 -27.08
C ALA A 205 -33.21 -10.89 -28.19
N ALA A 206 -33.76 -12.11 -28.11
CA ALA A 206 -34.78 -12.60 -29.04
C ALA A 206 -36.03 -11.71 -29.03
N LYS A 207 -36.58 -11.41 -27.85
CA LYS A 207 -37.73 -10.49 -27.70
C LYS A 207 -37.48 -9.10 -28.31
N LYS A 208 -36.27 -8.55 -28.11
CA LYS A 208 -35.89 -7.27 -28.73
C LYS A 208 -35.78 -7.39 -30.25
N SER A 209 -35.37 -8.54 -30.76
CA SER A 209 -35.32 -8.80 -32.20
C SER A 209 -36.71 -8.91 -32.80
N GLU A 210 -37.62 -9.63 -32.14
CA GLU A 210 -39.03 -9.73 -32.53
C GLU A 210 -39.68 -8.34 -32.58
N ALA A 211 -39.56 -7.54 -31.50
CA ALA A 211 -40.09 -6.18 -31.49
C ALA A 211 -39.52 -5.27 -32.61
N ARG A 212 -38.26 -5.48 -33.01
CA ARG A 212 -37.68 -4.78 -34.17
C ARG A 212 -38.28 -5.25 -35.49
N GLN A 213 -38.58 -6.54 -35.63
CA GLN A 213 -39.24 -7.09 -36.81
C GLN A 213 -40.67 -6.56 -36.93
N ASP A 214 -41.40 -6.49 -35.82
CA ASP A 214 -42.76 -5.93 -35.79
C ASP A 214 -42.77 -4.45 -36.22
N ALA A 215 -41.82 -3.65 -35.71
CA ALA A 215 -41.68 -2.25 -36.12
C ALA A 215 -41.32 -2.09 -37.61
N LEU A 216 -40.49 -2.99 -38.15
CA LEU A 216 -40.17 -2.99 -39.59
C LEU A 216 -41.38 -3.39 -40.44
N MET A 217 -42.22 -4.32 -39.97
CA MET A 217 -43.45 -4.72 -40.64
C MET A 217 -44.45 -3.55 -40.69
N GLU A 218 -44.59 -2.81 -39.59
CA GLU A 218 -45.42 -1.61 -39.54
C GLU A 218 -44.93 -0.54 -40.54
N LEU A 219 -43.62 -0.33 -40.61
CA LEU A 219 -43.02 0.57 -41.59
C LEU A 219 -43.32 0.11 -43.02
N TYR A 220 -43.22 -1.19 -43.30
CA TYR A 220 -43.49 -1.76 -44.62
C TYR A 220 -44.92 -1.50 -45.10
N ILE A 221 -45.91 -1.67 -44.24
CA ILE A 221 -47.32 -1.43 -44.60
C ILE A 221 -47.60 0.06 -44.77
N ASN A 222 -47.03 0.89 -43.90
CA ASN A 222 -47.13 2.34 -44.02
C ASN A 222 -46.38 2.90 -45.24
N ALA A 223 -45.39 2.17 -45.78
CA ALA A 223 -44.64 2.59 -46.95
C ALA A 223 -45.50 2.73 -48.20
N SER A 224 -46.68 2.08 -48.26
CA SER A 224 -47.67 2.30 -49.33
C SER A 224 -48.17 3.74 -49.42
N LYS A 225 -48.09 4.51 -48.33
CA LYS A 225 -48.48 5.92 -48.27
C LYS A 225 -47.30 6.87 -48.51
N PHE A 226 -46.08 6.35 -48.61
CA PHE A 226 -44.91 7.18 -48.84
C PHE A 226 -44.84 7.54 -50.32
N ILE A 227 -44.56 8.81 -50.60
CA ILE A 227 -44.30 9.29 -51.95
C ILE A 227 -42.81 9.09 -52.19
N VAL A 228 -42.45 8.16 -53.06
CA VAL A 228 -41.05 7.81 -53.33
C VAL A 228 -40.60 8.38 -54.68
N THR A 229 -41.51 8.47 -55.65
CA THR A 229 -41.21 8.95 -57.00
C THR A 229 -41.78 10.35 -57.27
N GLU A 230 -41.14 11.09 -58.18
CA GLU A 230 -41.62 12.41 -58.61
C GLU A 230 -42.98 12.34 -59.31
N GLU A 231 -43.28 11.23 -59.98
CA GLU A 231 -44.57 11.00 -60.63
C GLU A 231 -45.72 10.85 -59.62
N GLU A 232 -45.49 10.09 -58.54
CA GLU A 232 -46.45 9.98 -57.42
C GLU A 232 -46.66 11.32 -56.74
N LEU A 233 -45.58 12.10 -56.58
CA LEU A 233 -45.66 13.44 -56.01
C LEU A 233 -46.55 14.35 -56.85
N GLY A 234 -46.34 14.40 -58.17
CA GLY A 234 -47.15 15.20 -59.09
C GLY A 234 -48.63 14.84 -59.01
N LYS A 235 -48.97 13.54 -59.05
CA LYS A 235 -50.35 13.06 -58.91
C LYS A 235 -50.99 13.46 -57.58
N HIS A 236 -50.25 13.32 -56.48
CA HIS A 236 -50.75 13.73 -55.16
C HIS A 236 -50.91 15.24 -55.05
N LEU A 237 -50.04 16.03 -55.68
CA LEU A 237 -50.12 17.49 -55.70
C LEU A 237 -51.35 17.95 -56.48
N ASP A 238 -51.57 17.42 -57.68
CA ASP A 238 -52.76 17.73 -58.48
C ASP A 238 -54.06 17.32 -57.76
N GLN A 239 -54.03 16.20 -57.04
CA GLN A 239 -55.17 15.75 -56.24
C GLN A 239 -55.46 16.70 -55.07
N LEU A 240 -54.46 17.02 -54.25
CA LEU A 240 -54.62 17.81 -53.02
C LEU A 240 -54.78 19.31 -53.27
N PHE A 241 -54.16 19.84 -54.32
CA PHE A 241 -54.17 21.28 -54.66
C PHE A 241 -55.10 21.62 -55.83
N SER A 242 -56.03 20.73 -56.19
CA SER A 242 -57.09 21.07 -57.14
C SER A 242 -58.04 22.14 -56.57
N GLU A 243 -58.51 23.07 -57.41
CA GLU A 243 -59.44 24.15 -57.01
C GLU A 243 -60.78 23.60 -56.45
N ASP A 244 -61.12 22.37 -56.82
CA ASP A 244 -62.31 21.66 -56.34
C ASP A 244 -62.06 20.77 -55.10
N PHE A 245 -60.83 20.65 -54.60
CA PHE A 245 -60.48 19.67 -53.56
C PHE A 245 -61.34 19.83 -52.31
N TRP A 246 -61.41 21.06 -51.77
CA TRP A 246 -62.17 21.37 -50.56
C TRP A 246 -63.68 21.27 -50.78
N LYS A 247 -64.16 21.66 -51.97
CA LYS A 247 -65.57 21.55 -52.37
C LYS A 247 -66.06 20.11 -52.46
N ARG A 248 -65.20 19.18 -52.91
CA ARG A 248 -65.51 17.75 -52.98
C ARG A 248 -65.46 17.04 -51.62
N GLN A 249 -64.63 17.54 -50.70
CA GLN A 249 -64.42 16.93 -49.39
C GLN A 249 -65.43 17.44 -48.33
N GLY A 250 -66.02 18.62 -48.55
CA GLY A 250 -67.03 19.21 -47.67
C GLY A 250 -68.27 18.31 -47.51
N LYS A 251 -68.69 18.08 -46.26
CA LYS A 251 -69.87 17.25 -45.92
C LYS A 251 -71.18 18.06 -45.83
N SER A 252 -71.13 19.37 -46.11
CA SER A 252 -72.26 20.29 -45.96
C SER A 252 -72.84 20.66 -47.32
N MET A 253 -74.15 20.52 -47.50
CA MET A 253 -74.87 20.93 -48.71
C MET A 253 -75.19 22.44 -48.74
N ALA A 254 -74.83 23.19 -47.69
CA ALA A 254 -75.30 24.56 -47.47
C ALA A 254 -74.21 25.65 -47.55
N HIS A 255 -72.92 25.30 -47.44
CA HIS A 255 -71.81 26.26 -47.49
C HIS A 255 -70.64 25.66 -48.28
N ASP A 256 -70.10 26.43 -49.23
CA ASP A 256 -68.86 26.09 -49.94
C ASP A 256 -67.72 26.09 -48.93
N ALA A 257 -67.03 24.95 -48.81
CA ALA A 257 -65.88 24.81 -47.93
C ALA A 257 -64.62 25.19 -48.72
N ASP A 258 -63.95 26.26 -48.29
CA ASP A 258 -62.77 26.79 -48.97
C ASP A 258 -61.47 26.52 -48.21
N ASN A 259 -61.57 26.03 -46.97
CA ASN A 259 -60.41 25.78 -46.12
C ASN A 259 -60.50 24.45 -45.34
N ALA A 260 -59.35 24.02 -44.79
CA ALA A 260 -59.25 22.80 -44.00
C ALA A 260 -60.11 22.81 -42.72
N TRP A 261 -60.39 23.99 -42.17
CA TRP A 261 -61.17 24.18 -40.94
C TRP A 261 -62.68 24.02 -41.18
N ASP A 262 -63.15 24.34 -42.39
CA ASP A 262 -64.53 24.17 -42.82
C ASP A 262 -64.85 22.69 -43.07
N VAL A 263 -63.85 21.93 -43.57
CA VAL A 263 -63.98 20.51 -43.89
C VAL A 263 -63.72 19.59 -42.70
N TRP A 264 -62.63 19.80 -41.97
CA TRP A 264 -62.19 18.92 -40.87
C TRP A 264 -62.49 19.48 -39.48
N GLY A 265 -62.95 20.74 -39.40
CA GLY A 265 -63.19 21.41 -38.12
C GLY A 265 -61.92 21.98 -37.50
N GLN A 266 -62.08 22.49 -36.29
CA GLN A 266 -60.94 22.94 -35.49
C GLN A 266 -60.04 21.75 -35.14
N PRO A 267 -58.71 21.89 -35.17
CA PRO A 267 -57.79 20.85 -34.77
C PRO A 267 -58.07 20.47 -33.32
N PRO A 268 -57.84 19.20 -32.96
CA PRO A 268 -58.18 18.71 -31.64
C PRO A 268 -57.42 19.49 -30.55
N THR A 269 -58.18 20.20 -29.71
CA THR A 269 -57.67 20.85 -28.49
C THR A 269 -57.59 19.84 -27.35
N VAL A 270 -56.85 20.17 -26.28
CA VAL A 270 -56.78 19.34 -25.06
C VAL A 270 -58.18 19.05 -24.49
N GLN A 271 -59.08 20.03 -24.56
CA GLN A 271 -60.47 19.87 -24.13
C GLN A 271 -61.20 18.83 -24.99
N SER A 272 -61.07 18.89 -26.32
CA SER A 272 -61.69 17.91 -27.21
C SER A 272 -61.13 16.49 -27.03
N MET A 273 -59.83 16.35 -26.76
CA MET A 273 -59.22 15.04 -26.44
C MET A 273 -59.73 14.51 -25.09
N LEU A 274 -59.89 15.39 -24.09
CA LEU A 274 -60.48 15.03 -22.81
C LEU A 274 -61.95 14.64 -22.97
N ASP A 275 -62.73 15.35 -23.76
CA ASP A 275 -64.13 15.02 -24.01
C ASP A 275 -64.28 13.67 -24.75
N ASP A 276 -63.35 13.36 -25.66
CA ASP A 276 -63.26 12.06 -26.36
C ASP A 276 -62.77 10.91 -25.45
N MET A 277 -62.01 11.23 -24.40
CA MET A 277 -61.62 10.26 -23.35
C MET A 277 -62.73 10.06 -22.31
N LEU A 278 -63.37 11.14 -21.88
CA LEU A 278 -64.40 11.18 -20.84
C LEU A 278 -65.80 10.86 -21.37
N ARG A 279 -65.95 10.70 -22.69
CA ARG A 279 -67.23 10.39 -23.36
C ARG A 279 -68.28 11.47 -23.10
N THR A 280 -67.86 12.72 -23.04
CA THR A 280 -68.71 13.89 -22.77
C THR A 280 -69.11 14.66 -24.03
N GLN A 281 -68.90 14.07 -25.22
CA GLN A 281 -69.23 14.69 -26.50
C GLN A 281 -70.73 14.97 -26.63
N GLN A 282 -71.07 16.22 -26.94
CA GLN A 282 -72.46 16.72 -26.99
C GLN A 282 -73.22 16.34 -28.29
N ARG A 283 -72.52 15.81 -29.31
CA ARG A 283 -73.12 15.41 -30.59
C ARG A 283 -73.48 13.92 -30.58
N ALA A 284 -74.78 13.61 -30.55
CA ALA A 284 -75.29 12.24 -30.43
C ALA A 284 -74.90 11.28 -31.58
N ILE A 285 -74.70 11.81 -32.80
CA ILE A 285 -74.34 11.01 -34.00
C ILE A 285 -72.85 10.63 -33.96
N ASP A 286 -71.98 11.57 -33.57
CA ASP A 286 -70.54 11.33 -33.45
C ASP A 286 -70.24 10.42 -32.24
N PHE A 287 -71.04 10.49 -31.19
CA PHE A 287 -70.90 9.67 -29.97
C PHE A 287 -71.05 8.16 -30.22
N GLN A 288 -72.02 7.72 -31.03
CA GLN A 288 -72.29 6.30 -31.25
C GLN A 288 -71.41 5.67 -32.34
N THR A 289 -71.09 6.44 -33.40
CA THR A 289 -70.27 5.98 -34.53
C THR A 289 -68.77 5.92 -34.16
N SER A 290 -68.28 6.90 -33.38
CA SER A 290 -66.88 6.93 -32.94
C SER A 290 -66.51 5.78 -32.00
N ASP A 291 -67.42 5.35 -31.11
CA ASP A 291 -67.16 4.28 -30.15
C ASP A 291 -67.02 2.90 -30.85
N GLN A 292 -67.86 2.61 -31.86
CA GLN A 292 -67.76 1.37 -32.64
C GLN A 292 -66.47 1.34 -33.48
N ASP A 293 -66.15 2.42 -34.19
CA ASP A 293 -64.93 2.49 -34.98
C ASP A 293 -63.65 2.40 -34.12
N ARG A 294 -63.66 3.03 -32.94
CA ARG A 294 -62.55 2.99 -31.98
C ARG A 294 -62.36 1.60 -31.40
N THR A 295 -63.46 0.93 -31.04
CA THR A 295 -63.39 -0.43 -30.50
C THR A 295 -62.90 -1.42 -31.55
N VAL A 296 -63.37 -1.32 -32.80
CA VAL A 296 -62.86 -2.14 -33.91
C VAL A 296 -61.37 -1.90 -34.16
N LYS A 297 -60.92 -0.64 -34.21
CA LYS A 297 -59.49 -0.31 -34.37
C LYS A 297 -58.63 -0.83 -33.23
N ARG A 298 -59.12 -0.77 -31.98
CA ARG A 298 -58.41 -1.31 -30.80
C ARG A 298 -58.38 -2.83 -30.79
N GLN A 299 -59.48 -3.49 -31.14
CA GLN A 299 -59.52 -4.94 -31.26
C GLN A 299 -58.56 -5.42 -32.34
N LYS A 300 -58.52 -4.71 -33.48
CA LYS A 300 -57.55 -4.94 -34.54
C LYS A 300 -56.11 -4.75 -34.03
N SER A 301 -55.79 -3.63 -33.37
CA SER A 301 -54.43 -3.39 -32.86
C SER A 301 -53.99 -4.42 -31.82
N ILE A 302 -54.88 -4.83 -30.92
CA ILE A 302 -54.60 -5.88 -29.92
C ILE A 302 -54.36 -7.22 -30.60
N ALA A 303 -55.17 -7.57 -31.60
CA ALA A 303 -55.00 -8.81 -32.36
C ALA A 303 -53.68 -8.80 -33.16
N GLU A 304 -53.30 -7.68 -33.77
CA GLU A 304 -52.04 -7.53 -34.49
C GLU A 304 -50.83 -7.66 -33.55
N GLU A 305 -50.83 -6.98 -32.40
CA GLU A 305 -49.75 -7.08 -31.40
C GLU A 305 -49.61 -8.49 -30.83
N LEU A 306 -50.72 -9.20 -30.65
CA LEU A 306 -50.71 -10.57 -30.11
C LEU A 306 -50.29 -11.62 -31.15
N THR A 307 -50.64 -11.42 -32.42
CA THR A 307 -50.36 -12.38 -33.50
C THR A 307 -49.05 -12.11 -34.22
N GLY A 308 -48.44 -10.93 -34.05
CA GLY A 308 -47.20 -10.51 -34.72
C GLY A 308 -47.37 -10.24 -36.22
N GLY A 309 -48.62 -10.25 -36.70
CA GLY A 309 -48.99 -10.02 -38.10
C GLY A 309 -49.95 -8.85 -38.21
N LYS A 310 -49.76 -8.03 -39.24
CA LYS A 310 -50.65 -6.90 -39.52
C LYS A 310 -51.80 -7.39 -40.40
N MET A 311 -53.03 -7.11 -39.99
CA MET A 311 -54.23 -7.50 -40.74
C MET A 311 -54.66 -6.33 -41.63
N GLU A 312 -55.01 -6.57 -42.89
CA GLU A 312 -55.66 -5.54 -43.72
C GLU A 312 -57.15 -5.45 -43.42
#